data_AF-A0A970XQ94-F1
#
_entry.id   AF-A0A970XQ94-F1
#
_cell.length_a   1.000
_cell.length_b   1.000
_cell.length_c   1.000
_cell.angle_alpha   90.00
_cell.angle_beta   90.00
_cell.angle_gamma   90.00
#
_symmetry.space_group_name_H-M   'P 1'
#
loop_
_entity.id
_entity.type
_entity.pdbx_description
1 polymer ?
#
loop_
_entity_poly.entity_id
_entity_poly.type
_entity_poly.pdbx_seq_one_letter_code
_entity_poly.pdbx_strand_id
1 'polypeptide(L)'
;YHHLNNPVIDDLFARHGKDLNFIGVVVTNENVTLLDKERSSNFTAKLVESMGVDGVIISEEGFGNPDADLIMNCRKIEALGVKTVLITDEYAGRDGASQSLADANPLANAVVSGGNANALIDLPPMSKVIGYIEPSEIIAGGFDGALKQDGSLTIEIQAITGATNELGFNRMGALEF
;
A
#
# COMPACT_ATOMS: atom_id res chain seq x y z
N TYR A 1 -3.90 -1.63 14.16
CA TYR A 1 -2.57 -1.47 14.79
C TYR A 1 -1.73 -0.47 13.99
N HIS A 2 -1.54 -0.65 12.68
CA HIS A 2 -0.66 0.18 11.85
C HIS A 2 -0.99 1.68 11.88
N HIS A 3 -2.25 2.10 11.75
CA HIS A 3 -2.60 3.54 11.82
C HIS A 3 -2.33 4.19 13.18
N LEU A 4 -2.30 3.41 14.28
CA LEU A 4 -1.98 3.92 15.62
C LEU A 4 -0.47 3.94 15.90
N ASN A 5 0.35 3.33 15.04
CA ASN A 5 1.79 3.22 15.19
C ASN A 5 2.48 3.51 13.84
N ASN A 6 2.03 4.55 13.13
CA ASN A 6 2.39 4.75 11.74
C ASN A 6 3.89 5.13 11.60
N PRO A 7 4.74 4.30 10.97
CA PRO A 7 6.18 4.51 10.92
C PRO A 7 6.56 5.73 10.07
N VAL A 8 5.77 6.06 9.05
CA VAL A 8 5.97 7.27 8.24
C VAL A 8 5.81 8.50 9.12
N ILE A 9 4.77 8.53 9.96
CA ILE A 9 4.53 9.65 10.88
C ILE A 9 5.63 9.71 11.94
N ASP A 10 6.03 8.57 12.51
CA ASP A 10 7.09 8.51 13.52
C ASP A 10 8.43 9.03 12.95
N ASP A 11 8.80 8.61 11.74
CA ASP A 11 10.02 9.06 11.05
C ASP A 11 9.98 10.56 10.70
N LEU A 12 8.82 11.06 10.26
CA LEU A 12 8.62 12.49 9.99
C LEU A 12 8.76 13.32 11.28
N PHE A 13 8.21 12.86 12.40
CA PHE A 13 8.41 13.52 13.70
C PHE A 13 9.86 13.46 14.17
N ALA A 14 10.56 12.34 13.97
CA ALA A 14 11.97 12.21 14.33
C ALA A 14 12.87 13.21 13.58
N ARG A 15 12.47 13.62 12.38
CA ARG A 15 13.17 14.59 11.53
C ARG A 15 12.64 16.02 11.61
N HIS A 16 11.46 16.23 12.20
CA HIS A 16 10.85 17.54 12.37
C HIS A 16 11.79 18.52 13.10
N GLY A 17 11.94 19.72 12.55
CA GLY A 17 12.78 20.79 13.09
C GLY A 17 14.29 20.57 12.92
N LYS A 18 14.71 19.49 12.24
CA LYS A 18 16.12 19.20 11.96
C LYS A 18 16.44 19.50 10.50
N ASP A 19 15.82 18.75 9.61
CA ASP A 19 16.04 18.80 8.16
C ASP A 19 14.74 18.81 7.35
N LEU A 20 13.59 18.65 8.02
CA LEU A 20 12.27 18.97 7.48
C LEU A 20 11.35 19.58 8.55
N ASN A 21 10.25 20.20 8.12
CA ASN A 21 9.16 20.62 8.99
C ASN A 21 7.92 19.76 8.69
N PHE A 22 7.65 18.78 9.53
CA PHE A 22 6.39 18.04 9.47
C PHE A 22 5.22 18.95 9.89
N ILE A 23 4.33 19.28 8.94
CA ILE A 23 3.23 20.25 9.13
C ILE A 23 1.93 19.59 9.61
N GLY A 24 1.64 18.36 9.17
CA GLY A 24 0.44 17.65 9.59
C GLY A 24 0.11 16.43 8.74
N VAL A 25 -1.06 15.85 9.03
CA VAL A 25 -1.61 14.67 8.36
C VAL A 25 -2.97 15.01 7.76
N VAL A 26 -3.18 14.63 6.50
CA VAL A 26 -4.49 14.67 5.86
C VAL A 26 -5.01 13.25 5.75
N VAL A 27 -6.12 12.97 6.44
CA VAL A 27 -6.78 11.66 6.36
C VAL A 27 -7.85 11.72 5.28
N THR A 28 -7.84 10.76 4.38
CA THR A 28 -8.81 10.66 3.28
C THR A 28 -9.46 9.28 3.32
N ASN A 29 -10.72 9.20 2.89
CA ASN A 29 -11.41 7.91 2.74
C ASN A 29 -11.20 7.37 1.33
N GLU A 30 -10.93 6.08 1.24
CA GLU A 30 -10.96 5.34 -0.02
C GLU A 30 -12.40 4.95 -0.33
N ASN A 31 -13.01 5.73 -1.22
CA ASN A 31 -14.40 5.51 -1.57
C ASN A 31 -14.50 4.45 -2.68
N VAL A 32 -15.65 3.79 -2.78
CA VAL A 32 -15.87 2.79 -3.84
C VAL A 32 -16.36 3.46 -5.14
N THR A 33 -17.03 4.60 -5.05
CA THR A 33 -17.56 5.30 -6.25
C THR A 33 -16.58 6.35 -6.75
N LEU A 34 -16.40 6.43 -8.06
CA LEU A 34 -15.50 7.39 -8.69
C LEU A 34 -15.83 8.85 -8.32
N LEU A 35 -17.12 9.20 -8.25
CA LEU A 35 -17.54 10.56 -7.88
C LEU A 35 -17.13 10.93 -6.46
N ASP A 36 -17.20 9.98 -5.52
CA ASP A 36 -16.76 10.22 -4.14
C ASP A 36 -15.23 10.34 -4.07
N LYS A 37 -14.47 9.53 -4.83
CA LYS A 37 -13.01 9.66 -4.97
C LYS A 37 -12.61 11.03 -5.51
N GLU A 38 -13.29 11.50 -6.55
CA GLU A 38 -13.07 12.83 -7.14
C GLU A 38 -13.31 13.95 -6.14
N ARG A 39 -14.42 13.87 -5.38
CA ARG A 39 -14.74 14.85 -4.33
C ARG A 39 -13.70 14.84 -3.22
N SER A 40 -13.33 13.65 -2.72
CA SER A 40 -12.36 13.45 -1.64
C SER A 40 -11.01 14.04 -2.02
N SER A 41 -10.45 13.61 -3.16
CA SER A 41 -9.15 14.08 -3.64
C SER A 41 -9.12 15.56 -4.03
N ASN A 42 -10.24 16.13 -4.50
CA ASN A 42 -10.33 17.59 -4.72
C ASN A 42 -10.20 18.36 -3.40
N PHE A 43 -10.78 17.85 -2.31
CA PHE A 43 -10.70 18.48 -1.01
C PHE A 43 -9.30 18.29 -0.40
N THR A 44 -8.72 17.09 -0.53
CA THR A 44 -7.33 16.80 -0.13
C THR A 44 -6.35 17.77 -0.78
N ALA A 45 -6.41 17.93 -2.11
CA ALA A 45 -5.51 18.83 -2.83
C ALA A 45 -5.63 20.29 -2.36
N LYS A 46 -6.85 20.79 -2.13
CA LYS A 46 -7.09 22.13 -1.57
C LYS A 46 -6.52 22.30 -0.16
N LEU A 47 -6.67 21.28 0.69
CA LEU A 47 -6.13 21.33 2.04
C LEU A 47 -4.60 21.37 2.02
N VAL A 48 -3.96 20.51 1.21
CA VAL A 48 -2.51 20.49 1.01
C VAL A 48 -2.00 21.84 0.51
N GLU A 49 -2.66 22.45 -0.49
CA GLU A 49 -2.33 23.78 -0.99
C GLU A 49 -2.39 24.83 0.13
N SER A 50 -3.45 24.82 0.94
CA SER A 50 -3.63 25.77 2.04
C SER A 50 -2.57 25.63 3.14
N MET A 51 -2.00 24.44 3.31
CA MET A 51 -0.93 24.19 4.27
C MET A 51 0.42 24.74 3.80
N GLY A 52 0.57 25.04 2.50
CA GLY A 52 1.80 25.61 1.93
C GLY A 52 3.02 24.72 2.08
N VAL A 53 2.84 23.40 1.96
CA VAL A 53 3.92 22.40 2.08
C VAL A 53 4.69 22.24 0.77
N ASP A 54 5.97 21.92 0.87
CA ASP A 54 6.83 21.64 -0.30
C ASP A 54 6.60 20.24 -0.89
N GLY A 55 6.15 19.29 -0.07
CA GLY A 55 5.89 17.93 -0.50
C GLY A 55 5.00 17.12 0.44
N VAL A 56 4.48 16.01 -0.09
CA VAL A 56 3.54 15.10 0.58
C VAL A 56 3.96 13.65 0.35
N ILE A 57 3.89 12.84 1.40
CA ILE A 57 3.93 11.37 1.29
C ILE A 57 2.48 10.88 1.27
N ILE A 58 2.11 10.11 0.26
CA ILE A 58 0.77 9.57 0.08
C ILE A 58 0.86 8.05 0.22
N SER A 59 0.16 7.50 1.19
CA SER A 59 -0.02 6.06 1.38
C SER A 59 -1.49 5.69 1.27
N GLU A 60 -1.77 4.46 0.84
CA GLU A 60 -3.12 3.88 0.75
C GLU A 60 -3.26 2.63 1.62
N GLU A 61 -4.44 2.04 1.69
CA GLU A 61 -4.69 0.73 2.32
C GLU A 61 -5.39 -0.21 1.33
N GLY A 62 -4.77 -1.35 1.03
CA GLY A 62 -5.31 -2.31 0.08
C GLY A 62 -4.95 -1.94 -1.36
N PHE A 63 -5.69 -2.53 -2.31
CA PHE A 63 -5.23 -2.63 -3.69
C PHE A 63 -6.37 -2.59 -4.71
N GLY A 64 -6.01 -2.22 -5.94
CA GLY A 64 -6.90 -2.13 -7.10
C GLY A 64 -7.82 -0.93 -7.06
N ASN A 65 -8.80 -0.91 -6.15
CA ASN A 65 -9.70 0.25 -6.02
C ASN A 65 -9.00 1.47 -5.37
N PRO A 66 -8.25 1.31 -4.26
CA PRO A 66 -7.45 2.38 -3.67
C PRO A 66 -6.45 3.02 -4.63
N ASP A 67 -5.87 2.26 -5.57
CA ASP A 67 -4.87 2.77 -6.52
C ASP A 67 -5.36 4.01 -7.28
N ALA A 68 -6.67 4.06 -7.59
CA ALA A 68 -7.30 5.21 -8.20
C ALA A 68 -7.33 6.45 -7.29
N ASP A 69 -7.54 6.28 -5.97
CA ASP A 69 -7.41 7.36 -4.99
C ASP A 69 -5.94 7.82 -4.88
N LEU A 70 -4.99 6.89 -4.78
CA LEU A 70 -3.55 7.17 -4.70
C LEU A 70 -3.09 8.02 -5.88
N ILE A 71 -3.35 7.56 -7.10
CA ILE A 71 -2.94 8.23 -8.33
C ILE A 71 -3.70 9.54 -8.54
N MET A 72 -4.99 9.61 -8.18
CA MET A 72 -5.76 10.84 -8.31
C MET A 72 -5.29 11.94 -7.34
N ASN A 73 -4.93 11.58 -6.10
CA ASN A 73 -4.33 12.50 -5.14
C ASN A 73 -2.97 12.99 -5.65
N CYS A 74 -2.08 12.07 -6.08
CA CYS A 74 -0.78 12.41 -6.66
C CYS A 74 -0.92 13.42 -7.81
N ARG A 75 -1.75 13.09 -8.82
CA ARG A 75 -1.96 13.95 -9.99
C ARG A 75 -2.45 15.35 -9.61
N LYS A 76 -3.42 15.44 -8.69
CA LYS A 76 -4.02 16.72 -8.30
C LYS A 76 -3.07 17.57 -7.45
N ILE A 77 -2.30 16.95 -6.56
CA ILE A 77 -1.32 17.66 -5.71
C ILE A 77 -0.13 18.14 -6.54
N GLU A 78 0.43 17.30 -7.42
CA GLU A 78 1.53 17.69 -8.33
C GLU A 78 1.11 18.81 -9.29
N ALA A 79 -0.16 18.83 -9.73
CA ALA A 79 -0.69 19.92 -10.56
C ALA A 79 -0.70 21.30 -9.86
N LEU A 80 -0.61 21.32 -8.52
CA LEU A 80 -0.48 22.54 -7.70
C LEU A 80 0.99 22.90 -7.44
N GLY A 81 1.94 22.13 -7.96
CA GLY A 81 3.38 22.35 -7.79
C GLY A 81 3.97 21.74 -6.52
N VAL A 82 3.18 20.99 -5.74
CA VAL A 82 3.64 20.29 -4.52
C VAL A 82 4.14 18.90 -4.89
N LYS A 83 5.34 18.53 -4.42
CA LYS A 83 5.96 17.24 -4.77
C LYS A 83 5.31 16.08 -4.02
N THR A 84 5.20 14.92 -4.67
CA THR A 84 4.59 13.73 -4.09
C THR A 84 5.53 12.53 -4.10
N VAL A 85 5.48 11.75 -3.03
CA VAL A 85 6.06 10.40 -2.97
C VAL A 85 4.94 9.45 -2.58
N LEU A 86 4.78 8.38 -3.35
CA LEU A 86 3.77 7.35 -3.10
C LEU A 86 4.40 6.20 -2.31
N ILE A 87 3.64 5.62 -1.38
CA ILE A 87 3.95 4.34 -0.74
C ILE A 87 2.75 3.42 -0.96
N THR A 88 2.98 2.29 -1.61
CA THR A 88 1.95 1.30 -1.94
C THR A 88 2.62 -0.07 -2.10
N ASP A 89 1.83 -1.14 -2.16
CA ASP A 89 2.33 -2.45 -2.56
C ASP A 89 2.12 -2.70 -4.06
N GLU A 90 2.51 -3.89 -4.52
CA GLU A 90 2.42 -4.24 -5.94
C GLU A 90 1.57 -5.48 -6.14
N TYR A 91 0.66 -5.41 -7.11
CA TYR A 91 -0.09 -6.57 -7.60
C TYR A 91 0.46 -6.99 -8.97
N ALA A 92 1.75 -7.31 -9.00
CA ALA A 92 2.51 -7.57 -10.22
C ALA A 92 2.45 -9.03 -10.71
N GLY A 93 1.53 -9.84 -10.19
CA GLY A 93 1.45 -11.27 -10.50
C GLY A 93 2.57 -12.08 -9.84
N ARG A 94 2.46 -13.42 -9.87
CA ARG A 94 3.35 -14.33 -9.12
C ARG A 94 4.81 -14.27 -9.57
N ASP A 95 5.03 -13.91 -10.83
CA ASP A 95 6.34 -13.73 -11.44
C ASP A 95 6.83 -12.27 -11.39
N GLY A 96 6.00 -11.34 -10.90
CA GLY A 96 6.31 -9.91 -10.84
C GLY A 96 6.32 -9.21 -12.20
N ALA A 97 5.76 -9.82 -13.25
CA ALA A 97 5.83 -9.28 -14.61
C ALA A 97 4.57 -8.52 -15.07
N SER A 98 3.50 -8.53 -14.25
CA SER A 98 2.25 -7.81 -14.56
C SER A 98 2.35 -6.35 -14.17
N GLN A 99 1.44 -5.53 -14.71
CA GLN A 99 1.30 -4.14 -14.28
C GLN A 99 0.94 -4.09 -12.79
N SER A 100 1.79 -3.47 -11.97
CA SER A 100 1.68 -3.51 -10.50
C SER A 100 0.45 -2.81 -9.92
N LEU A 101 0.02 -1.69 -10.52
CA LEU A 101 -1.11 -0.87 -10.04
C LEU A 101 -2.22 -0.80 -11.10
N ALA A 102 -3.47 -0.76 -10.65
CA ALA A 102 -4.65 -0.66 -11.52
C ALA A 102 -4.79 0.71 -12.21
N ASP A 103 -4.26 1.77 -11.60
CA ASP A 103 -4.18 3.11 -12.19
C ASP A 103 -2.71 3.59 -12.24
N ALA A 104 -2.39 4.49 -13.16
CA ALA A 104 -1.05 5.03 -13.33
C ALA A 104 -1.08 6.44 -13.92
N ASN A 105 -0.08 7.25 -13.58
CA ASN A 105 0.09 8.58 -14.16
C ASN A 105 1.57 8.95 -14.30
N PRO A 106 1.99 9.65 -15.38
CA PRO A 106 3.39 10.09 -15.52
C PRO A 106 3.91 11.00 -14.40
N LEU A 107 3.01 11.66 -13.65
CA LEU A 107 3.38 12.45 -12.47
C LEU A 107 3.73 11.58 -11.25
N ALA A 108 3.26 10.34 -11.20
CA ALA A 108 3.57 9.37 -10.14
C ALA A 108 4.94 8.70 -10.41
N ASN A 109 6.00 9.50 -10.38
CA ASN A 109 7.36 9.05 -10.73
C ASN A 109 8.29 8.81 -9.53
N ALA A 110 7.77 8.97 -8.30
CA ALA A 110 8.45 8.64 -7.06
C ALA A 110 7.56 7.71 -6.22
N VAL A 111 7.84 6.41 -6.29
CA VAL A 111 7.04 5.36 -5.65
C VAL A 111 7.95 4.45 -4.84
N VAL A 112 7.55 4.19 -3.59
CA VAL A 112 8.19 3.21 -2.70
C VAL A 112 7.26 2.02 -2.60
N SER A 113 7.76 0.85 -3.02
CA SER A 113 7.01 -0.40 -2.95
C SER A 113 7.13 -1.06 -1.59
N GLY A 114 6.00 -1.48 -1.03
CA GLY A 114 5.89 -2.37 0.13
C GLY A 114 6.15 -3.85 -0.21
N GLY A 115 6.30 -4.19 -1.49
CA GLY A 115 6.56 -5.53 -2.02
C GLY A 115 5.42 -6.08 -2.89
N ASN A 116 5.68 -7.16 -3.61
CA ASN A 116 4.69 -7.82 -4.46
C ASN A 116 3.76 -8.74 -3.66
N ALA A 117 2.48 -8.37 -3.56
CA ALA A 117 1.42 -9.07 -2.85
C ALA A 117 1.04 -10.42 -3.48
N ASN A 118 1.35 -10.62 -4.77
CA ASN A 118 1.13 -11.88 -5.46
C ASN A 118 2.31 -12.85 -5.36
N ALA A 119 3.41 -12.48 -4.71
CA ALA A 119 4.56 -13.37 -4.56
C ALA A 119 4.16 -14.66 -3.84
N LEU A 120 4.52 -15.81 -4.41
CA LEU A 120 4.25 -17.11 -3.78
C LEU A 120 5.19 -17.34 -2.59
N ILE A 121 4.61 -17.87 -1.53
CA ILE A 121 5.31 -18.34 -0.34
C ILE A 121 4.91 -19.78 -0.02
N ASP A 122 5.86 -20.55 0.51
CA ASP A 122 5.62 -21.88 1.05
C ASP A 122 5.64 -21.80 2.58
N LEU A 123 4.52 -22.18 3.21
CA LEU A 123 4.45 -22.35 4.65
C LEU A 123 4.54 -23.85 4.99
N PRO A 124 5.44 -24.26 5.90
CA PRO A 124 5.54 -25.65 6.30
C PRO A 124 4.29 -26.12 7.06
N PRO A 125 4.08 -27.44 7.22
CA PRO A 125 2.96 -27.95 8.01
C PRO A 125 2.99 -27.40 9.43
N MET A 126 1.86 -26.83 9.86
CA MET A 126 1.75 -26.21 11.18
C MET A 126 1.55 -27.27 12.26
N SER A 127 2.34 -27.22 13.34
CA SER A 127 2.18 -28.11 14.50
C SER A 127 0.86 -27.92 15.24
N LYS A 128 0.24 -26.75 15.06
CA LYS A 128 -1.05 -26.37 15.64
C LYS A 128 -1.82 -25.49 14.66
N VAL A 129 -3.06 -25.88 14.37
CA VAL A 129 -4.03 -25.08 13.61
C VAL A 129 -5.11 -24.60 14.57
N ILE A 130 -5.47 -23.31 14.49
CA ILE A 130 -6.58 -22.72 15.25
C ILE A 130 -7.66 -22.34 14.24
N GLY A 131 -8.83 -22.99 14.33
CA GLY A 131 -9.91 -22.85 13.35
C GLY A 131 -9.82 -23.89 12.23
N TYR A 132 -10.34 -23.53 11.06
CA TYR A 132 -10.38 -24.36 9.85
C TYR A 132 -9.26 -23.95 8.90
N ILE A 133 -8.60 -24.92 8.27
CA ILE A 133 -7.46 -24.67 7.37
C ILE A 133 -7.92 -24.51 5.92
N GLU A 134 -8.99 -25.19 5.54
CA GLU A 134 -9.58 -25.22 4.21
C GLU A 134 -9.86 -23.83 3.60
N PRO A 135 -10.25 -22.79 4.39
CA PRO A 135 -10.38 -21.43 3.85
C PRO A 135 -9.10 -20.85 3.22
N SER A 136 -7.92 -21.43 3.49
CA SER A 136 -6.67 -21.01 2.85
C SER A 136 -6.66 -21.16 1.32
N GLU A 137 -7.55 -21.98 0.76
CA GLU A 137 -7.67 -22.18 -0.69
C GLU A 137 -8.57 -21.14 -1.37
N ILE A 138 -9.38 -20.40 -0.60
CA ILE A 138 -10.39 -19.47 -1.15
C ILE A 138 -10.24 -18.03 -0.65
N ILE A 139 -9.41 -17.79 0.37
CA ILE A 139 -9.07 -16.44 0.81
C ILE A 139 -8.32 -15.69 -0.29
N ALA A 140 -8.27 -14.36 -0.23
CA ALA A 140 -7.39 -13.57 -1.10
C ALA A 140 -5.94 -14.06 -0.96
N GLY A 141 -5.31 -14.37 -2.10
CA GLY A 141 -3.99 -15.02 -2.18
C GLY A 141 -4.00 -16.55 -2.09
N GLY A 142 -5.13 -17.15 -1.74
CA GLY A 142 -5.38 -18.59 -1.83
C GLY A 142 -5.82 -19.02 -3.23
N PHE A 143 -5.68 -20.31 -3.53
CA PHE A 143 -6.16 -20.93 -4.76
C PHE A 143 -6.36 -22.44 -4.56
N ASP A 144 -7.07 -23.08 -5.49
CA ASP A 144 -7.26 -24.53 -5.51
C ASP A 144 -5.90 -25.26 -5.55
N GLY A 145 -5.68 -26.15 -4.58
CA GLY A 145 -4.41 -26.86 -4.42
C GLY A 145 -3.36 -26.09 -3.60
N ALA A 146 -3.71 -24.95 -3.00
CA ALA A 146 -2.84 -24.26 -2.06
C ALA A 146 -2.55 -25.11 -0.81
N LEU A 147 -3.52 -25.91 -0.34
CA LEU A 147 -3.33 -26.84 0.78
C LEU A 147 -2.88 -28.21 0.30
N LYS A 148 -1.65 -28.59 0.67
CA LYS A 148 -1.06 -29.88 0.30
C LYS A 148 -1.51 -30.99 1.26
N GLN A 149 -1.43 -32.23 0.80
CA GLN A 149 -1.82 -33.41 1.60
C GLN A 149 -1.00 -33.59 2.88
N ASP A 150 0.23 -33.08 2.91
CA ASP A 150 1.11 -33.10 4.08
C ASP A 150 0.80 -31.97 5.09
N GLY A 151 -0.18 -31.11 4.79
CA GLY A 151 -0.60 -29.98 5.60
C GLY A 151 0.22 -28.70 5.39
N SER A 152 1.17 -28.68 4.45
CA SER A 152 1.86 -27.46 4.03
C SER A 152 1.00 -26.61 3.10
N LEU A 153 1.32 -25.31 2.98
CA LEU A 153 0.59 -24.36 2.14
C LEU A 153 1.51 -23.72 1.11
N THR A 154 1.04 -23.57 -0.12
CA THR A 154 1.62 -22.65 -1.11
C THR A 154 0.55 -21.61 -1.46
N ILE A 155 0.79 -20.36 -1.07
CA ILE A 155 -0.17 -19.26 -1.20
C ILE A 155 0.57 -18.00 -1.64
N GLU A 156 -0.16 -16.99 -2.12
CA GLU A 156 0.39 -15.65 -2.30
C GLU A 156 0.52 -14.96 -0.94
N ILE A 157 1.56 -14.14 -0.79
CA ILE A 157 1.93 -13.53 0.49
C ILE A 157 0.82 -12.63 1.07
N GLN A 158 -0.07 -12.08 0.24
CA GLN A 158 -1.25 -11.31 0.67
C GLN A 158 -2.20 -12.07 1.60
N ALA A 159 -2.17 -13.41 1.60
CA ALA A 159 -2.92 -14.21 2.55
C ALA A 159 -2.45 -13.98 4.00
N ILE A 160 -1.24 -13.44 4.20
CA ILE A 160 -0.74 -12.94 5.48
C ILE A 160 -1.03 -11.43 5.56
N THR A 161 -2.06 -11.06 6.31
CA THR A 161 -2.47 -9.66 6.47
C THR A 161 -1.31 -8.77 6.93
N GLY A 162 -1.05 -7.70 6.16
CA GLY A 162 0.00 -6.73 6.44
C GLY A 162 1.41 -7.15 5.99
N ALA A 163 1.56 -8.27 5.29
CA ALA A 163 2.87 -8.72 4.82
C ALA A 163 3.51 -7.75 3.81
N THR A 164 2.71 -7.12 2.95
CA THR A 164 3.14 -6.06 1.99
C THR A 164 2.71 -4.66 2.43
N ASN A 165 2.56 -4.40 3.74
CA ASN A 165 1.92 -3.16 4.18
C ASN A 165 2.52 -1.86 3.59
N GLU A 166 1.62 -1.01 3.13
CA GLU A 166 1.76 0.23 2.37
C GLU A 166 2.21 1.42 3.23
N LEU A 167 2.47 1.19 4.52
CA LEU A 167 3.20 2.11 5.40
C LEU A 167 4.66 1.66 5.63
N GLY A 168 5.07 0.52 5.07
CA GLY A 168 6.43 -0.03 5.27
C GLY A 168 6.60 -0.83 6.56
N PHE A 169 5.53 -1.36 7.16
CA PHE A 169 5.57 -2.16 8.39
C PHE A 169 6.15 -3.58 8.24
N ASN A 170 6.70 -3.90 7.09
CA ASN A 170 7.17 -5.23 6.75
C ASN A 170 8.72 -5.30 6.72
N ARG A 171 9.26 -6.48 6.40
CA ARG A 171 10.71 -6.74 6.34
C ARG A 171 11.23 -6.90 4.91
N MET A 172 10.39 -6.67 3.93
CA MET A 172 10.77 -6.74 2.52
C MET A 172 11.49 -5.46 2.13
N GLY A 173 12.39 -5.57 1.17
CA GLY A 173 13.14 -4.46 0.62
C GLY A 173 13.59 -4.80 -0.79
N ALA A 174 13.96 -3.77 -1.55
CA ALA A 174 14.52 -3.96 -2.88
C ALA A 174 15.97 -4.46 -2.77
N LEU A 175 16.34 -5.44 -3.60
CA LEU A 175 17.72 -5.92 -3.70
C LEU A 175 18.56 -5.04 -4.64
N GLU A 176 17.96 -4.42 -5.65
CA GLU A 176 18.62 -3.57 -6.67
C GLU A 176 17.68 -2.44 -7.15
N PHE A 177 18.24 -1.30 -7.59
CA PHE A 177 17.55 -0.12 -8.14
C PHE A 177 17.96 0.15 -9.59
#